data_AF-A0A7Z0DTU7-F1
#
_entry.id   AF-A0A7Z0DTU7-F1
#
_cell.length_a   1.000
_cell.length_b   1.000
_cell.length_c   1.000
_cell.angle_alpha   90.00
_cell.angle_beta   90.00
_cell.angle_gamma   90.00
#
_symmetry.space_group_name_H-M   'P 1'
#
loop_
_entity.id
_entity.type
_entity.pdbx_description
1 polymer ?
#
loop_
_entity_poly.entity_id
_entity_poly.type
_entity_poly.pdbx_seq_one_letter_code
_entity_poly.pdbx_strand_id
1 'polypeptide(L)'
;MKWATRAGVHIDRAACAWLIRRHIDPDAEFVFVTDPDDVPDDSTPFDMRGIDLGHHGNDCSFETILRRYDLADPVLWRIAAIVHEADIEDDVYDAPEAPRLRPDPPCPLDSPCRPRSP
;
A
#
# COMPACT_ATOMS: atom_id res chain seq x y z
N MET A 1 7.58 -18.59 -3.17
CA MET A 1 8.02 -18.04 -4.49
C MET A 1 8.66 -16.67 -4.27
N LYS A 2 9.39 -16.10 -5.24
CA LYS A 2 9.89 -14.72 -5.13
C LYS A 2 8.85 -13.71 -5.59
N TRP A 3 8.73 -12.61 -4.87
CA TRP A 3 7.81 -11.52 -5.14
C TRP A 3 8.58 -10.21 -5.16
N ALA A 4 8.47 -9.44 -6.24
CA ALA A 4 9.25 -8.22 -6.42
C ALA A 4 8.39 -6.97 -6.31
N THR A 5 8.89 -5.96 -5.61
CA THR A 5 8.27 -4.63 -5.53
C THR A 5 9.33 -3.54 -5.41
N ARG A 6 8.95 -2.27 -5.49
CA ARG A 6 9.89 -1.15 -5.43
C ARG A 6 10.43 -1.00 -4.01
N ALA A 7 11.66 -0.48 -3.89
CA ALA A 7 12.21 -0.06 -2.62
C ALA A 7 11.44 1.14 -2.04
N GLY A 8 11.43 1.25 -0.71
CA GLY A 8 10.65 2.25 0.03
C GLY A 8 9.40 1.67 0.68
N VAL A 9 8.98 2.26 1.80
CA VAL A 9 7.80 1.82 2.55
C VAL A 9 6.63 2.71 2.17
N HIS A 10 5.69 2.12 1.44
CA HIS A 10 4.36 2.68 1.16
C HIS A 10 3.30 1.78 1.79
N ILE A 11 2.15 2.35 2.15
CA ILE A 11 1.13 1.63 2.90
C ILE A 11 0.54 0.48 2.07
N ASP A 12 0.22 0.70 0.79
CA ASP A 12 -0.28 -0.35 -0.10
C ASP A 12 0.75 -1.46 -0.29
N ARG A 13 2.02 -1.11 -0.50
CA ARG A 13 3.12 -2.08 -0.62
C ARG A 13 3.24 -3.01 0.59
N ALA A 14 3.23 -2.42 1.78
CA ALA A 14 3.34 -3.16 3.03
C ALA A 14 2.11 -4.06 3.25
N ALA A 15 0.91 -3.54 2.95
CA ALA A 15 -0.33 -4.28 3.03
C ALA A 15 -0.37 -5.46 2.04
N CYS A 16 0.05 -5.24 0.78
CA CYS A 16 0.16 -6.26 -0.24
C CYS A 16 1.12 -7.39 0.18
N ALA A 17 2.31 -7.04 0.69
CA ALA A 17 3.26 -8.03 1.19
C ALA A 17 2.68 -8.87 2.34
N TRP A 18 1.93 -8.25 3.25
CA TRP A 18 1.21 -8.96 4.31
C TRP A 18 0.14 -9.90 3.76
N LEU A 19 -0.67 -9.43 2.81
CA LEU A 19 -1.74 -10.22 2.17
C LEU A 19 -1.16 -11.44 1.45
N ILE A 20 -0.12 -11.23 0.65
CA ILE A 20 0.59 -12.30 -0.08
C ILE A 20 1.08 -13.35 0.91
N ARG A 21 1.84 -12.95 1.94
CA ARG A 21 2.44 -13.88 2.90
C ARG A 21 1.40 -14.66 3.71
N ARG A 22 0.20 -14.10 3.92
CA ARG A 22 -0.78 -14.70 4.82
C ARG A 22 -1.88 -15.50 4.11
N HIS A 23 -2.22 -15.13 2.87
CA HIS A 23 -3.38 -15.68 2.17
C HIS A 23 -3.05 -16.31 0.81
N ILE A 24 -1.87 -16.05 0.24
CA ILE A 24 -1.51 -16.52 -1.12
C ILE A 24 -0.30 -17.46 -1.08
N ASP A 25 0.81 -17.00 -0.52
CA ASP A 25 2.09 -17.71 -0.51
C ASP A 25 2.75 -17.59 0.89
N PRO A 26 2.53 -18.56 1.80
CA PRO A 26 3.12 -18.55 3.14
C PRO A 26 4.64 -18.60 3.13
N ASP A 27 5.26 -19.03 2.02
CA ASP A 27 6.70 -19.13 1.81
C ASP A 27 7.24 -18.02 0.88
N ALA A 28 6.47 -16.93 0.67
CA ALA A 28 6.90 -15.77 -0.10
C ALA A 28 8.24 -15.16 0.37
N GLU A 29 9.15 -14.97 -0.59
CA GLU A 29 10.39 -14.21 -0.43
C GLU A 29 10.25 -12.89 -1.17
N PHE A 30 10.50 -11.76 -0.49
CA PHE A 30 10.32 -10.43 -1.07
C PHE A 30 11.64 -9.83 -1.55
N VAL A 31 11.65 -9.36 -2.80
CA VAL A 31 12.77 -8.66 -3.42
C VAL A 31 12.37 -7.19 -3.60
N PHE A 32 13.19 -6.28 -3.09
CA PHE A 32 12.97 -4.84 -3.21
C PHE A 32 13.97 -4.25 -4.20
N VAL A 33 13.45 -3.67 -5.29
CA VAL A 33 14.27 -3.12 -6.38
C VAL A 33 14.15 -1.60 -6.45
N THR A 34 15.22 -0.91 -6.80
CA THR A 34 15.19 0.55 -7.03
C THR A 34 14.83 0.91 -8.46
N ASP A 35 15.22 0.07 -9.42
CA ASP A 35 14.86 0.19 -10.83
C ASP A 35 13.87 -0.93 -11.22
N PRO A 36 12.74 -0.64 -11.89
CA PRO A 36 11.87 -1.67 -12.45
C PRO A 36 12.58 -2.67 -13.38
N ASP A 37 13.67 -2.26 -14.03
CA ASP A 37 14.46 -3.16 -14.91
C ASP A 37 15.30 -4.19 -14.10
N ASP A 38 15.44 -4.00 -12.79
CA ASP A 38 16.15 -4.93 -11.89
C ASP A 38 15.24 -6.06 -11.35
N VAL A 39 13.97 -6.11 -11.76
CA VAL A 39 13.03 -7.15 -11.32
C VAL A 39 13.49 -8.52 -11.85
N PRO A 40 13.73 -9.52 -10.97
CA PRO A 40 14.13 -10.85 -11.43
C PRO A 40 13.05 -11.53 -12.26
N ASP A 41 13.45 -12.18 -13.37
CA ASP A 41 12.55 -12.96 -14.23
C ASP A 41 11.82 -14.11 -13.49
N ASP A 42 12.42 -14.62 -12.41
CA ASP A 42 11.86 -15.68 -11.56
C ASP A 42 10.97 -15.16 -10.42
N SER A 43 10.56 -13.89 -10.48
CA SER A 43 9.74 -13.24 -9.47
C SER A 43 8.38 -12.75 -10.00
N THR A 44 7.39 -12.71 -9.12
CA THR A 44 6.08 -12.11 -9.44
C THR A 44 6.06 -10.65 -8.97
N PRO A 45 5.96 -9.68 -9.89
CA PRO A 45 5.94 -8.27 -9.50
C PRO A 45 4.58 -7.87 -8.92
N PHE A 46 4.59 -6.98 -7.91
CA PHE A 46 3.40 -6.38 -7.30
C PHE A 46 3.67 -4.92 -6.88
N ASP A 47 2.62 -4.11 -6.76
CA ASP A 47 2.70 -2.68 -6.43
C ASP A 47 3.73 -1.91 -7.31
N MET A 48 3.62 -2.11 -8.62
CA MET A 48 4.41 -1.38 -9.62
C MET A 48 3.50 -0.85 -10.73
N ARG A 49 4.01 0.12 -11.50
CA ARG A 49 3.26 0.65 -12.66
C ARG A 49 3.24 -0.36 -13.80
N GLY A 50 2.07 -0.60 -14.37
CA GLY A 50 1.89 -1.36 -15.61
C GLY A 50 1.98 -2.89 -15.46
N ILE A 51 1.97 -3.42 -14.24
CA ILE A 51 1.96 -4.85 -13.95
C ILE A 51 0.56 -5.35 -13.59
N ASP A 52 0.35 -6.67 -13.63
CA ASP A 52 -0.95 -7.28 -13.32
C ASP A 52 -1.39 -7.03 -11.87
N LEU A 53 -0.46 -7.06 -10.91
CA LEU A 53 -0.73 -6.85 -9.47
C LEU A 53 -0.35 -5.43 -9.01
N GLY A 54 -0.66 -4.42 -9.82
CA GLY A 54 -0.50 -3.00 -9.50
C GLY A 54 -1.84 -2.28 -9.38
N HIS A 55 -1.81 -0.95 -9.42
CA HIS A 55 -3.04 -0.16 -9.48
C HIS A 55 -3.74 -0.31 -10.83
N HIS A 56 -5.05 -0.50 -10.83
CA HIS A 56 -5.88 -0.56 -12.04
C HIS A 56 -7.16 0.25 -11.88
N GLY A 57 -7.35 1.24 -12.76
CA GLY A 57 -8.50 2.14 -12.65
C GLY A 57 -8.45 2.92 -11.34
N ASN A 58 -9.46 2.73 -10.49
CA ASN A 58 -9.49 3.29 -9.14
C ASN A 58 -8.99 2.30 -8.07
N ASP A 59 -8.77 1.03 -8.39
CA ASP A 59 -8.35 0.05 -7.39
C ASP A 59 -6.86 0.24 -7.03
N CYS A 60 -6.53 0.19 -5.74
CA CYS A 60 -5.15 0.05 -5.28
C CYS A 60 -4.61 -1.38 -5.56
N SER A 61 -3.31 -1.61 -5.35
CA SER A 61 -2.71 -2.91 -5.61
C SER A 61 -3.32 -3.99 -4.69
N PHE A 62 -3.66 -3.66 -3.45
CA PHE A 62 -4.33 -4.58 -2.53
C PHE A 62 -5.67 -5.08 -3.08
N GLU A 63 -6.53 -4.18 -3.56
CA GLU A 63 -7.83 -4.51 -4.16
C GLU A 63 -7.65 -5.36 -5.41
N THR A 64 -6.68 -5.00 -6.26
CA THR A 64 -6.33 -5.76 -7.46
C THR A 64 -5.92 -7.19 -7.11
N ILE A 65 -5.09 -7.39 -6.08
CA ILE A 65 -4.68 -8.73 -5.62
C ILE A 65 -5.89 -9.52 -5.11
N LEU A 66 -6.79 -8.91 -4.32
CA LEU A 66 -8.00 -9.59 -3.85
C LEU A 66 -8.85 -10.10 -5.01
N ARG A 67 -9.07 -9.25 -6.04
CA ARG A 67 -9.83 -9.65 -7.24
C ARG A 67 -9.11 -10.73 -8.04
N ARG A 68 -7.80 -10.60 -8.24
CA ARG A 68 -7.01 -11.50 -9.07
C ARG A 68 -6.97 -12.93 -8.53
N TYR A 69 -6.95 -13.06 -7.20
CA TYR A 69 -6.91 -14.33 -6.48
C TYR A 69 -8.28 -14.79 -5.94
N ASP A 70 -9.37 -14.10 -6.32
CA ASP A 70 -10.74 -14.41 -5.91
C ASP A 70 -10.94 -14.50 -4.39
N LEU A 71 -10.28 -13.60 -3.65
CA LEU A 71 -10.35 -13.53 -2.19
C LEU A 71 -11.58 -12.71 -1.79
N ALA A 72 -12.68 -13.41 -1.51
CA ALA A 72 -13.97 -12.80 -1.19
C ALA A 72 -14.24 -12.57 0.31
N ASP A 73 -13.24 -12.76 1.19
CA ASP A 73 -13.41 -12.57 2.64
C ASP A 73 -13.78 -11.10 2.95
N PRO A 74 -14.96 -10.83 3.55
CA PRO A 74 -15.41 -9.47 3.83
C PRO A 74 -14.47 -8.70 4.77
N VAL A 75 -13.70 -9.39 5.61
CA VAL A 75 -12.69 -8.75 6.46
C VAL A 75 -11.53 -8.22 5.63
N LEU A 76 -11.07 -8.99 4.63
CA LEU A 76 -10.03 -8.53 3.71
C LEU A 76 -10.48 -7.33 2.89
N TRP A 77 -11.74 -7.32 2.44
CA TRP A 77 -12.32 -6.19 1.74
C TRP A 77 -12.48 -4.94 2.63
N ARG A 78 -12.74 -5.10 3.94
CA ARG A 78 -12.72 -3.96 4.86
C ARG A 78 -11.31 -3.39 5.04
N ILE A 79 -10.29 -4.26 5.11
CA ILE A 79 -8.88 -3.82 5.13
C ILE A 79 -8.53 -3.12 3.83
N ALA A 80 -8.99 -3.63 2.68
CA ALA A 80 -8.75 -3.02 1.38
C ALA A 80 -9.24 -1.56 1.32
N ALA A 81 -10.45 -1.28 1.83
CA ALA A 81 -10.97 0.09 1.91
C ALA A 81 -10.11 1.01 2.80
N ILE A 82 -9.56 0.49 3.91
CA ILE A 82 -8.66 1.27 4.80
C ILE A 82 -7.33 1.56 4.09
N VAL A 83 -6.77 0.56 3.40
CA VAL A 83 -5.52 0.70 2.64
C VAL A 83 -5.69 1.68 1.49
N HIS A 84 -6.80 1.59 0.76
CA HIS A 84 -7.14 2.49 -0.34
C HIS A 84 -7.11 3.95 0.12
N GLU A 85 -7.80 4.30 1.21
CA GLU A 85 -7.80 5.69 1.69
C GLU A 85 -6.46 6.20 2.21
N ALA A 86 -5.63 5.28 2.69
CA ALA A 86 -4.29 5.61 3.13
C ALA A 86 -3.33 5.81 1.95
N ASP A 87 -3.58 5.18 0.80
CA ASP A 87 -2.68 5.14 -0.35
C ASP A 87 -3.09 6.06 -1.51
N ILE A 88 -4.39 6.17 -1.78
CA ILE A 88 -4.98 6.95 -2.87
C ILE A 88 -5.65 8.21 -2.29
N GLU A 89 -5.40 9.37 -2.91
CA GLU A 89 -5.97 10.66 -2.51
C GLU A 89 -7.21 11.01 -3.36
N ASP A 90 -8.24 10.16 -3.34
CA ASP A 90 -9.50 10.41 -4.08
C ASP A 90 -10.77 10.44 -3.19
N ASP A 91 -10.64 10.16 -1.88
CA ASP A 91 -11.70 10.21 -0.86
C ASP A 91 -12.94 9.36 -1.23
N VAL A 92 -12.72 8.22 -1.88
CA VAL A 92 -13.80 7.33 -2.37
C VAL A 92 -14.49 6.55 -1.25
N TYR A 93 -13.78 6.23 -0.17
CA TYR A 93 -14.28 5.50 0.99
C TYR A 93 -14.25 6.35 2.27
N ASP A 94 -15.29 6.18 3.10
CA ASP A 94 -15.34 6.74 4.46
C ASP A 94 -14.65 5.78 5.45
N ALA A 95 -13.31 5.86 5.52
CA ALA A 95 -12.46 5.06 6.42
C ALA A 95 -11.86 5.95 7.53
N PRO A 96 -12.59 6.23 8.62
CA PRO A 96 -12.14 7.14 9.68
C PRO A 96 -10.91 6.63 10.45
N GLU A 97 -10.58 5.34 10.36
CA GLU A 97 -9.38 4.73 10.93
C GLU A 97 -8.12 4.94 10.08
N ALA A 98 -8.26 5.45 8.85
CA ALA A 98 -7.15 5.82 7.96
C ALA A 98 -7.00 7.34 7.80
N PRO A 99 -6.99 8.16 8.88
CA PRO A 99 -6.72 9.58 8.71
C PRO A 99 -5.29 9.73 8.19
N ARG A 100 -5.16 10.26 6.97
CA ARG A 100 -3.86 10.51 6.34
C ARG A 100 -2.97 11.31 7.30
N LEU A 101 -1.66 11.03 7.27
CA LEU A 101 -0.66 11.87 7.93
C LEU A 101 -0.61 13.21 7.19
N ARG A 102 -1.53 14.12 7.53
CA ARG A 102 -1.49 15.48 7.02
C ARG A 102 -0.22 16.12 7.59
N PRO A 103 0.60 16.80 6.77
CA PRO A 103 1.64 17.64 7.33
C PRO A 103 0.98 18.60 8.32
N ASP A 104 1.60 18.77 9.49
CA ASP A 104 1.14 19.79 10.45
C ASP A 104 0.90 21.08 9.66
N PRO A 105 -0.26 21.74 9.83
CA PRO A 105 -0.47 23.02 9.18
C PRO A 105 0.73 23.91 9.51
N PRO A 106 1.27 24.66 8.52
CA PRO A 106 2.42 25.51 8.76
C PRO A 106 2.11 26.37 9.99
N CYS A 107 3.06 26.39 10.95
CA CYS A 107 2.91 27.20 12.15
C CYS A 107 2.49 28.61 11.70
N PRO A 108 1.36 29.16 12.17
CA PRO A 108 0.94 30.49 11.78
C PRO A 108 2.10 31.44 12.06
N LEU A 109 2.50 32.24 11.08
CA LEU A 109 3.68 33.12 11.16
C LEU A 109 3.65 34.06 12.38
N ASP A 110 2.47 34.26 12.98
CA ASP A 110 2.24 35.12 14.14
C ASP A 110 2.00 34.38 15.47
N SER A 111 2.16 33.05 15.53
CA SER A 111 1.96 32.30 16.78
C SER A 111 3.29 32.08 17.51
N PRO A 112 3.41 32.45 18.81
CA PRO A 112 4.61 32.17 19.58
C PRO A 112 4.77 30.65 19.71
N CYS A 113 5.86 30.10 19.15
CA CYS A 113 6.28 28.72 19.35
C CYS A 113 6.35 28.42 20.84
N ARG A 114 5.37 27.69 21.39
CA ARG A 114 5.51 27.11 22.72
C ARG A 114 6.57 26.02 22.63
N PRO A 115 7.62 26.05 23.48
CA PRO A 115 8.56 24.95 23.54
C PRO A 115 7.79 23.67 23.91
N ARG A 116 7.99 22.60 23.13
CA ARG A 116 7.53 21.27 23.54
C ARG A 116 8.25 20.95 24.85
N SER A 117 7.48 20.73 25.91
CA SER A 117 8.02 20.22 27.17
C SER A 117 8.72 18.87 26.92
N PRO A 118 9.83 18.60 27.64
CA PRO A 118 10.63 17.39 27.45
C PRO A 118 9.84 16.10 27.73
#